data_AF-A0ABD3FH58-F1
#
_entry.id   AF-A0ABD3FH58-F1
#
_cell.length_a   1.000
_cell.length_b   1.000
_cell.length_c   1.000
_cell.angle_alpha   90.00
_cell.angle_beta   90.00
_cell.angle_gamma   90.00
#
_symmetry.space_group_name_H-M   'P 1'
#
loop_
_entity.id
_entity.type
_entity.pdbx_description
1 polymer ?
#
loop_
_entity_poly.entity_id
_entity_poly.type
_entity_poly.pdbx_seq_one_letter_code
_entity_poly.pdbx_strand_id
1 'polypeptide(L)'
;MSAQGRRGNARLPPEVNRVLYVRNLPFKISSEELYDIFGKYGAIRQIRLGVNNDTRGTAFVVYEDIYDAKNAVDHLSGFNVCGRYLIVLYYQANKMQQRQSAVDVNKQKQELQDLKDKYGVE
;
A
#
# COMPACT_ATOMS: atom_id res chain seq x y z
N MET A 1 4.16 -3.91 -36.28
CA MET A 1 4.04 -2.46 -36.03
C MET A 1 4.44 -2.21 -34.58
N SER A 2 5.72 -1.90 -34.36
CA SER A 2 6.35 -1.77 -33.04
C SER A 2 6.59 -0.30 -32.75
N ALA A 3 5.77 0.28 -31.88
CA ALA A 3 5.97 1.63 -31.36
C ALA A 3 6.45 1.54 -29.90
N GLN A 4 7.71 1.12 -29.70
CA GLN A 4 8.40 1.35 -28.43
C GLN A 4 8.96 2.78 -28.45
N GLY A 5 8.12 3.72 -27.99
CA GLY A 5 8.53 5.10 -27.74
C GLY A 5 9.65 5.13 -26.70
N ARG A 6 10.76 5.79 -27.07
CA ARG A 6 11.86 6.13 -26.17
C ARG A 6 11.32 6.98 -25.01
N ARG A 7 11.08 6.35 -23.85
CA ARG A 7 10.86 7.07 -22.59
C ARG A 7 12.20 7.70 -22.21
N GLY A 8 12.28 9.02 -22.31
CA GLY A 8 13.48 9.79 -22.00
C GLY A 8 14.00 9.51 -20.59
N ASN A 9 15.32 9.54 -20.45
CA ASN A 9 16.05 9.18 -19.24
C ASN A 9 15.94 10.27 -18.14
N ALA A 10 14.73 10.73 -17.84
CA ALA A 10 14.47 11.64 -16.74
C ALA A 10 14.48 10.83 -15.44
N ARG A 11 15.46 11.08 -14.58
CA ARG A 11 15.55 10.44 -13.27
C ARG A 11 14.30 10.77 -12.46
N LEU A 12 13.55 9.75 -12.06
CA LEU A 12 12.39 9.90 -11.19
C LEU A 12 12.84 10.38 -9.79
N PRO A 13 12.01 11.16 -9.09
CA PRO A 13 12.28 11.54 -7.70
C PRO A 13 12.54 10.31 -6.82
N PRO A 14 13.41 10.42 -5.79
CA PRO A 14 13.81 9.28 -4.95
C PRO A 14 12.65 8.68 -4.14
N GLU A 15 11.53 9.40 -4.03
CA GLU A 15 10.32 8.95 -3.36
C GLU A 15 9.43 8.03 -4.22
N VAL A 16 9.67 7.98 -5.54
CA VAL A 16 8.88 7.14 -6.45
C VAL A 16 9.28 5.68 -6.28
N ASN A 17 8.27 4.82 -6.16
CA ASN A 17 8.45 3.38 -5.96
C ASN A 17 7.46 2.60 -6.84
N ARG A 18 7.86 1.40 -7.28
CA ARG A 18 6.99 0.44 -7.97
C ARG A 18 5.86 -0.09 -7.08
N VAL A 19 6.08 -0.04 -5.77
CA VAL A 19 5.09 -0.44 -4.77
C VAL A 19 4.29 0.78 -4.36
N LEU A 20 2.98 0.69 -4.51
CA LEU A 20 2.01 1.67 -4.05
C LEU A 20 1.29 1.15 -2.81
N TYR A 21 1.06 2.07 -1.88
CA TYR A 21 0.22 1.88 -0.71
C TYR A 21 -1.10 2.61 -0.91
N VAL A 22 -2.18 1.85 -0.97
CA VAL A 22 -3.53 2.35 -1.20
C VAL A 22 -4.29 2.34 0.13
N ARG A 23 -4.95 3.45 0.46
CA ARG A 23 -5.79 3.61 1.65
C ARG A 23 -7.18 4.09 1.27
N ASN A 24 -8.08 4.00 2.24
CA ASN A 24 -9.47 4.41 2.13
C ASN A 24 -10.28 3.58 1.13
N LEU A 25 -9.84 2.35 0.87
CA LEU A 25 -10.58 1.42 0.03
C LEU A 25 -11.92 1.04 0.68
N PRO A 26 -12.99 0.87 -0.12
CA PRO A 26 -14.22 0.25 0.36
C PRO A 26 -13.95 -1.12 0.97
N PHE A 27 -14.55 -1.43 2.12
CA PHE A 27 -14.33 -2.71 2.81
C PHE A 27 -14.79 -3.94 2.02
N LYS A 28 -15.64 -3.74 1.02
CA LYS A 28 -16.16 -4.80 0.14
C LYS A 28 -15.39 -4.92 -1.18
N ILE A 29 -14.33 -4.13 -1.40
CA ILE A 29 -13.59 -4.17 -2.67
C ILE A 29 -12.89 -5.52 -2.82
N SER A 30 -12.98 -6.09 -4.02
CA SER A 30 -12.29 -7.32 -4.37
C SER A 30 -10.90 -7.07 -4.95
N SER A 31 -10.06 -8.11 -4.99
CA SER A 31 -8.77 -8.07 -5.69
C SER A 31 -8.94 -7.91 -7.20
N GLU A 32 -10.03 -8.42 -7.77
CA GLU A 32 -10.36 -8.32 -9.19
C GLU A 32 -10.67 -6.87 -9.57
N GLU A 33 -11.51 -6.19 -8.80
CA GLU A 33 -11.78 -4.75 -9.02
C GLU A 33 -10.52 -3.89 -8.89
N LEU A 34 -9.65 -4.21 -7.92
CA LEU A 34 -8.36 -3.53 -7.82
C LEU A 34 -7.49 -3.79 -9.05
N TYR A 35 -7.50 -5.01 -9.59
CA TYR A 35 -6.78 -5.32 -10.82
C TYR A 35 -7.35 -4.55 -12.01
N ASP A 36 -8.67 -4.41 -12.12
CA ASP A 36 -9.33 -3.64 -13.19
C ASP A 36 -9.05 -2.12 -13.10
N ILE A 37 -8.98 -1.57 -11.89
CA ILE A 37 -8.71 -0.15 -11.67
C ILE A 37 -7.23 0.16 -11.93
N PHE A 38 -6.32 -0.58 -11.30
CA PHE A 38 -4.88 -0.33 -11.37
C PHE A 38 -4.26 -0.87 -12.68
N GLY A 39 -4.80 -1.94 -13.25
CA GLY A 39 -4.27 -2.58 -14.46
C GLY A 39 -4.38 -1.71 -15.72
N LYS A 40 -5.25 -0.69 -15.70
CA LYS A 40 -5.36 0.32 -16.78
C LYS A 40 -4.09 1.16 -16.94
N TYR A 41 -3.27 1.26 -15.90
CA TYR A 41 -2.07 2.11 -15.89
C TYR A 41 -0.78 1.34 -16.20
N GLY A 42 -0.81 0.01 -16.09
CA GLY A 42 0.34 -0.85 -16.41
C GLY A 42 0.22 -2.26 -15.86
N ALA A 43 1.25 -3.06 -16.13
CA ALA A 43 1.28 -4.47 -15.71
C ALA A 43 1.48 -4.58 -14.19
N ILE A 44 0.55 -5.26 -13.54
CA ILE A 44 0.60 -5.52 -12.09
C ILE A 44 1.32 -6.83 -11.82
N ARG A 45 2.36 -6.76 -11.00
CA ARG A 45 3.12 -7.91 -10.49
C ARG A 45 2.41 -8.60 -9.34
N GLN A 46 1.88 -7.84 -8.40
CA GLN A 46 1.22 -8.38 -7.20
C GLN A 46 0.25 -7.37 -6.59
N ILE A 47 -0.89 -7.86 -6.09
CA ILE A 47 -1.80 -7.11 -5.21
C ILE A 47 -1.89 -7.83 -3.87
N ARG A 48 -1.81 -7.09 -2.76
CA ARG A 48 -2.06 -7.59 -1.41
C ARG A 48 -3.11 -6.73 -0.71
N LEU A 49 -4.30 -7.27 -0.49
CA LEU A 49 -5.31 -6.60 0.34
C LEU A 49 -5.05 -6.84 1.83
N GLY A 50 -5.28 -5.82 2.65
CA GLY A 50 -5.35 -5.98 4.09
C GLY A 50 -6.67 -6.66 4.49
N VAL A 51 -6.56 -7.82 5.14
CA VAL A 51 -7.71 -8.64 5.57
C VAL A 51 -8.01 -8.52 7.06
N ASN A 52 -7.04 -8.06 7.86
CA ASN A 52 -7.21 -7.94 9.31
C ASN A 52 -7.99 -6.66 9.65
N ASN A 53 -8.61 -6.60 10.84
CA ASN A 53 -9.35 -5.40 11.27
C ASN A 53 -8.49 -4.13 11.23
N ASP A 54 -7.20 -4.24 11.58
CA ASP A 54 -6.26 -3.10 11.55
C ASP A 54 -5.79 -2.70 10.14
N THR A 55 -5.91 -3.59 9.16
CA THR A 55 -5.42 -3.37 7.79
C THR A 55 -6.53 -3.30 6.75
N ARG A 56 -7.78 -3.55 7.13
CA ARG A 56 -8.94 -3.52 6.24
C ARG A 56 -9.11 -2.13 5.64
N GLY A 57 -9.41 -2.08 4.34
CA GLY A 57 -9.47 -0.82 3.58
C GLY A 57 -8.11 -0.28 3.16
N THR A 58 -7.06 -1.10 3.26
CA THR A 58 -5.73 -0.81 2.70
C THR A 58 -5.27 -1.93 1.76
N ALA A 59 -4.44 -1.60 0.79
CA ALA A 59 -3.83 -2.57 -0.10
C ALA A 59 -2.42 -2.12 -0.53
N PHE A 60 -1.62 -3.10 -0.94
CA PHE A 60 -0.38 -2.85 -1.67
C PHE A 60 -0.53 -3.31 -3.11
N VAL A 61 -0.15 -2.45 -4.05
CA VAL A 61 -0.13 -2.76 -5.47
C VAL A 61 1.31 -2.63 -5.95
N VAL A 62 1.83 -3.69 -6.56
CA VAL A 62 3.20 -3.75 -7.08
C VAL A 62 3.10 -3.78 -8.60
N TYR A 63 3.64 -2.76 -9.26
CA TYR A 63 3.80 -2.73 -10.71
C TYR A 63 5.12 -3.37 -11.15
N GLU A 64 5.17 -3.85 -12.39
CA GLU A 64 6.43 -4.27 -13.02
C GLU A 64 7.33 -3.06 -13.33
N ASP A 65 6.75 -1.98 -13.85
CA ASP A 65 7.43 -0.73 -14.21
C ASP A 65 7.15 0.39 -13.18
N ILE A 66 8.19 1.17 -12.86
CA ILE A 66 8.12 2.32 -11.97
C ILE A 66 7.37 3.52 -12.58
N TYR A 67 7.43 3.69 -13.90
CA TYR A 67 6.72 4.76 -14.61
C TYR A 67 5.21 4.52 -14.59
N ASP A 68 4.79 3.25 -14.69
CA ASP A 68 3.39 2.85 -14.61
C ASP A 68 2.83 3.11 -13.19
N ALA A 69 3.63 2.79 -12.16
CA ALA A 69 3.31 3.13 -10.78
C ALA A 69 3.16 4.64 -10.57
N LYS A 70 4.05 5.45 -11.16
CA LYS A 70 3.92 6.91 -11.13
C LYS A 70 2.62 7.38 -11.78
N ASN A 71 2.34 6.89 -12.97
CA ASN A 71 1.13 7.25 -13.70
C ASN A 71 -0.14 6.90 -12.91
N ALA A 72 -0.15 5.74 -12.24
CA ALA A 72 -1.24 5.33 -11.37
C ALA A 72 -1.43 6.27 -10.17
N VAL A 73 -0.34 6.70 -9.50
CA VAL A 73 -0.44 7.66 -8.38
C VAL A 73 -1.06 8.98 -8.82
N ASP A 74 -0.59 9.52 -9.95
CA ASP A 74 -1.02 10.82 -10.45
C ASP A 74 -2.52 10.87 -10.78
N HIS A 75 -3.11 9.74 -11.22
CA HIS A 75 -4.51 9.67 -11.67
C HIS A 75 -5.47 9.01 -10.66
N LEU A 76 -5.00 8.07 -9.85
CA LEU A 76 -5.86 7.33 -8.91
C LEU A 76 -5.92 7.96 -7.51
N SER A 77 -5.00 8.87 -7.18
CA SER A 77 -5.12 9.64 -5.95
C SER A 77 -6.33 10.57 -6.04
N GLY A 78 -7.28 10.42 -5.10
CA GLY A 78 -8.56 11.11 -5.15
C GLY A 78 -9.59 10.51 -6.10
N PHE A 79 -9.36 9.31 -6.64
CA PHE A 79 -10.36 8.62 -7.45
C PHE A 79 -11.53 8.11 -6.57
N ASN A 80 -12.77 8.33 -6.99
CA ASN A 80 -13.94 7.91 -6.23
C ASN A 80 -14.32 6.46 -6.56
N VAL A 81 -14.28 5.59 -5.55
CA VAL A 81 -14.76 4.20 -5.62
C VAL A 81 -15.84 3.99 -4.56
N CYS A 82 -17.07 3.71 -4.99
CA CYS A 82 -18.21 3.45 -4.10
C CYS A 82 -18.42 4.53 -3.03
N GLY A 83 -18.25 5.81 -3.38
CA GLY A 83 -18.41 6.95 -2.47
C GLY A 83 -17.20 7.21 -1.56
N ARG A 84 -16.05 6.57 -1.82
CA ARG A 84 -14.80 6.79 -1.09
C ARG A 84 -13.70 7.24 -2.04
N TYR A 85 -13.04 8.32 -1.69
CA TYR A 85 -11.89 8.84 -2.43
C TYR A 85 -10.63 8.08 -2.03
N LEU A 86 -10.01 7.42 -3.00
CA LEU A 86 -8.81 6.63 -2.75
C LEU A 86 -7.63 7.54 -2.40
N ILE A 87 -6.78 7.05 -1.51
CA ILE A 87 -5.50 7.70 -1.21
C ILE A 87 -4.41 6.75 -1.69
N VAL A 88 -3.66 7.15 -2.71
CA VAL A 88 -2.60 6.34 -3.32
C VAL A 88 -1.26 7.01 -3.02
N LEU A 89 -0.38 6.30 -2.33
CA LEU A 89 0.93 6.80 -1.90
C LEU A 89 2.03 5.86 -2.39
N TYR A 90 3.23 6.37 -2.64
CA TYR A 90 4.39 5.50 -2.80
C TYR A 90 4.71 4.78 -1.50
N TYR A 91 5.17 3.54 -1.62
CA TYR A 91 5.65 2.77 -0.48
C TYR A 91 6.94 3.39 0.08
N GLN A 92 6.90 3.79 1.35
CA GLN A 92 8.04 4.33 2.08
C GLN A 92 8.52 3.29 3.09
N ALA A 93 9.57 2.54 2.74
CA ALA A 93 10.13 1.46 3.55
C ALA A 93 10.51 1.94 4.97
N ASN A 94 11.20 3.07 5.09
CA ASN A 94 11.64 3.61 6.39
C ASN A 94 10.45 3.90 7.32
N LYS A 95 9.39 4.55 6.82
CA LYS A 95 8.20 4.86 7.62
C LYS A 95 7.45 3.59 8.01
N MET A 96 7.37 2.61 7.11
CA MET A 96 6.71 1.34 7.40
C MET A 96 7.49 0.51 8.42
N GLN A 97 8.81 0.50 8.35
CA GLN A 97 9.66 -0.22 9.31
C GLN A 97 9.58 0.41 10.71
N GLN A 98 9.56 1.74 10.80
CA GLN A 98 9.32 2.45 12.06
C GLN A 98 7.93 2.16 12.64
N ARG A 99 6.90 2.08 11.78
CA ARG A 99 5.56 1.72 12.22
C ARG A 99 5.51 0.27 12.72
N GLN A 100 6.16 -0.65 12.01
CA GLN A 100 6.22 -2.05 12.39
C GLN A 100 6.93 -2.23 13.74
N SER A 101 8.10 -1.60 13.94
CA SER A 101 8.83 -1.68 15.20
C SER A 101 8.06 -1.09 16.38
N ALA A 102 7.33 0.01 16.18
CA ALA A 102 6.46 0.57 17.22
C ALA A 102 5.30 -0.38 17.59
N VAL A 103 4.73 -1.10 16.61
CA VAL A 103 3.68 -2.10 16.85
C VAL A 103 4.24 -3.29 17.62
N ASP A 104 5.42 -3.79 17.26
CA ASP A 104 6.06 -4.92 17.93
C ASP A 104 6.37 -4.61 19.40
N VAL A 105 6.90 -3.41 19.68
CA VAL A 105 7.18 -2.95 21.05
C VAL A 105 5.91 -2.84 21.89
N ASN A 106 4.82 -2.29 21.32
CA ASN A 106 3.56 -2.17 22.04
C ASN A 106 2.95 -3.53 22.36
N LYS A 107 3.05 -4.48 21.43
CA LYS A 107 2.58 -5.86 21.64
C LYS A 107 3.36 -6.54 22.76
N GLN A 108 4.69 -6.44 22.74
CA GLN A 108 5.56 -7.00 23.80
C GLN A 108 5.25 -6.39 25.17
N LYS A 109 5.05 -5.07 25.24
CA LYS A 109 4.66 -4.39 26.49
C LYS A 109 3.32 -4.89 27.02
N GLN A 110 2.35 -5.08 26.14
CA GLN A 110 1.03 -5.55 26.51
C GLN A 110 1.07 -6.99 27.02
N GLU A 111 1.81 -7.88 26.34
CA GLU A 111 2.03 -9.27 26.78
C GLU A 111 2.74 -9.33 28.15
N LEU A 112 3.75 -8.48 28.38
CA LEU A 112 4.45 -8.40 29.65
C LEU A 112 3.54 -7.90 30.78
N GLN A 113 2.67 -6.92 30.48
CA GLN A 113 1.70 -6.39 31.43
C GLN A 113 0.65 -7.46 31.80
N ASP A 114 0.14 -8.20 30.83
CA ASP A 114 -0.80 -9.30 31.04
C ASP A 114 -0.16 -10.42 31.88
N LEU A 115 1.12 -10.73 31.64
CA LEU A 115 1.88 -11.68 32.45
C LEU A 115 2.10 -11.18 33.88
N LYS A 116 2.44 -9.90 34.06
CA LYS A 116 2.60 -9.28 35.39
C LYS A 116 1.31 -9.34 36.20
N ASP A 117 0.18 -9.02 35.58
CA ASP A 117 -1.15 -9.06 36.20
C ASP A 117 -1.54 -10.50 36.56
N LYS A 118 -1.34 -11.44 35.63
CA LYS A 118 -1.65 -12.86 35.83
C LYS A 118 -0.86 -13.52 36.95
N TYR A 119 0.40 -13.13 37.13
CA TYR A 119 1.28 -13.71 38.17
C TYR A 119 1.42 -12.81 39.41
N GLY A 120 0.71 -11.69 39.48
CA GLY A 120 0.71 -10.78 40.63
C GLY A 120 2.10 -10.18 40.94
N VAL A 121 2.91 -9.95 39.91
CA VAL A 121 4.27 -9.42 40.04
C VAL A 121 4.24 -7.96 39.58
N GLU A 122 4.14 -7.01 40.52
CA GLU A 122 4.26 -5.57 40.24
C GLU A 122 5.70 -5.18 39.89
#